data_AF-A0A1J5WL51-F1
#
_entry.id   AF-A0A1J5WL51-F1
#
_cell.length_a   1.000
_cell.length_b   1.000
_cell.length_c   1.000
_cell.angle_alpha   90.00
_cell.angle_beta   90.00
_cell.angle_gamma   90.00
#
_symmetry.space_group_name_H-M   'P 1'
#
loop_
_entity.id
_entity.type
_entity.pdbx_description
1 polymer ?
#
loop_
_entity_poly.entity_id
_entity_poly.type
_entity_poly.pdbx_seq_one_letter_code
_entity_poly.pdbx_strand_id
1 'polypeptide(L)'
;MKKKTIRPNPKAVEAKEKKAEAARLKKEQEIKEEEDKKWVCGVKEDTKREEERSLRREEKQRKTEERKRQEEEEEKSFEMGDKKTDTYTATGIDECIALMETVTTTAARKASEVDRHPERRVRAAYLRYEEEKLPELRKEFPSFKYSQYKNILSKTWKKAPENPMNQSHGSYRDSREDVLQRVESGLEESLESFKEKKPM
;
A
#
# COMPACT_ATOMS: atom_id res chain seq x y z
N MET A 1 77.88 -59.84 -21.87
CA MET A 1 76.87 -59.47 -20.83
C MET A 1 75.53 -59.23 -21.50
N LYS A 2 74.60 -60.20 -21.49
CA LYS A 2 73.28 -60.05 -22.13
C LYS A 2 72.34 -59.30 -21.16
N LYS A 3 72.00 -58.04 -21.48
CA LYS A 3 71.03 -57.23 -20.72
C LYS A 3 69.68 -57.95 -20.78
N LYS A 4 69.17 -58.41 -19.63
CA LYS A 4 67.80 -58.95 -19.52
C LYS A 4 66.82 -57.85 -19.94
N THR A 5 66.17 -58.01 -21.08
CA THR A 5 65.01 -57.19 -21.46
C THR A 5 63.87 -57.56 -20.52
N ILE A 6 63.59 -56.68 -19.56
CA ILE A 6 62.47 -56.80 -18.65
C ILE A 6 61.20 -56.62 -19.47
N ARG A 7 60.55 -57.74 -19.84
CA ARG A 7 59.23 -57.69 -20.48
C ARG A 7 58.26 -57.08 -19.45
N PRO A 8 57.52 -56.02 -19.82
CA PRO A 8 56.57 -55.41 -18.89
C PRO A 8 55.48 -56.43 -18.53
N ASN A 9 55.10 -56.44 -17.25
CA ASN A 9 54.10 -57.36 -16.73
C ASN A 9 52.75 -57.15 -17.47
N PRO A 10 52.11 -58.21 -18.00
CA PRO A 10 50.87 -58.09 -18.77
C PRO A 10 49.75 -57.38 -17.99
N LYS A 11 49.64 -57.62 -16.67
CA LYS A 11 48.67 -56.93 -15.80
C LYS A 11 48.91 -55.42 -15.71
N ALA A 12 50.17 -54.98 -15.85
CA ALA A 12 50.52 -53.56 -15.86
C ALA A 12 50.26 -52.88 -17.21
N VAL A 13 50.24 -53.64 -18.31
CA VAL A 13 49.86 -53.13 -19.64
C VAL A 13 48.34 -52.96 -19.70
N GLU A 14 47.58 -53.96 -19.26
CA GLU A 14 46.10 -53.87 -19.17
C GLU A 14 45.64 -52.73 -18.24
N ALA A 15 46.31 -52.53 -17.11
CA ALA A 15 46.00 -51.41 -16.21
C ALA A 15 46.29 -50.04 -16.86
N LYS A 16 47.31 -49.94 -17.70
CA LYS A 16 47.61 -48.72 -18.46
C LYS A 16 46.60 -48.48 -19.58
N GLU A 17 46.16 -49.54 -20.25
CA GLU A 17 45.14 -49.46 -21.30
C GLU A 17 43.77 -49.06 -20.73
N LYS A 18 43.33 -49.68 -19.63
CA LYS A 18 42.11 -49.26 -18.91
C LYS A 18 42.20 -47.82 -18.40
N LYS A 19 43.38 -47.39 -17.95
CA LYS A 19 43.61 -45.99 -17.55
C LYS A 19 43.58 -45.03 -18.75
N ALA A 20 44.08 -45.46 -19.90
CA ALA A 20 44.03 -44.67 -21.13
C ALA A 20 42.61 -44.60 -21.72
N GLU A 21 41.86 -45.70 -21.67
CA GLU A 21 40.44 -45.75 -22.05
C GLU A 21 39.59 -44.88 -21.11
N ALA A 22 39.77 -45.00 -19.79
CA ALA A 22 39.11 -44.13 -18.83
C ALA A 22 39.48 -42.66 -19.02
N ALA A 23 40.72 -42.35 -19.41
CA ALA A 23 41.13 -40.99 -19.74
C ALA A 23 40.48 -40.47 -21.05
N ARG A 24 40.25 -41.34 -22.03
CA ARG A 24 39.54 -40.98 -23.28
C ARG A 24 38.06 -40.75 -23.04
N LEU A 25 37.42 -41.64 -22.28
CA LEU A 25 36.01 -41.52 -21.94
C LEU A 25 35.73 -40.29 -21.08
N LYS A 26 36.65 -39.92 -20.18
CA LYS A 26 36.57 -38.65 -19.44
C LYS A 26 36.69 -37.43 -20.35
N LYS A 27 37.59 -37.44 -21.33
CA LYS A 27 37.71 -36.35 -22.31
C LYS A 27 36.47 -36.23 -23.19
N GLU A 28 35.90 -37.36 -23.59
CA GLU A 28 34.66 -37.39 -24.37
C GLU A 28 33.46 -36.88 -23.56
N GLN A 29 33.37 -37.23 -22.28
CA GLN A 29 32.39 -36.67 -21.35
C GLN A 29 32.60 -35.15 -21.17
N GLU A 30 33.84 -34.70 -21.02
CA GLU A 30 34.16 -33.28 -20.89
C GLU A 30 33.79 -32.49 -22.15
N ILE A 31 34.09 -33.01 -23.34
CA ILE A 31 33.68 -32.41 -24.62
C ILE A 31 32.14 -32.35 -24.72
N LYS A 32 31.45 -33.44 -24.35
CA LYS A 32 29.99 -33.49 -24.38
C LYS A 32 29.38 -32.49 -23.39
N GLU A 33 29.95 -32.38 -22.19
CA GLU A 33 29.53 -31.38 -21.21
C GLU A 33 29.80 -29.94 -21.69
N GLU A 34 30.89 -29.70 -22.43
CA GLU A 34 31.18 -28.39 -23.04
C GLU A 34 30.20 -28.06 -24.17
N GLU A 35 29.86 -29.03 -25.02
CA GLU A 35 28.83 -28.87 -26.05
C GLU A 35 27.45 -28.62 -25.43
N ASP A 36 27.05 -29.40 -24.42
CA ASP A 36 25.81 -29.19 -23.68
C ASP A 36 25.77 -27.82 -23.00
N LYS A 37 26.87 -27.39 -22.36
CA LYS A 37 27.00 -26.03 -21.78
C LYS A 37 26.82 -24.94 -22.84
N LYS A 38 27.40 -25.13 -24.04
CA LYS A 38 27.30 -24.17 -25.15
C LYS A 38 25.87 -24.06 -25.68
N TRP A 39 25.15 -25.16 -25.82
CA TRP A 39 23.76 -25.17 -26.32
C TRP A 39 22.72 -24.75 -25.26
N VAL A 40 22.99 -24.95 -23.97
CA VAL A 40 22.09 -24.55 -22.86
C VAL A 40 22.01 -23.03 -22.65
N CYS A 41 23.02 -22.26 -23.07
CA CYS A 41 23.03 -20.80 -22.89
C CYS A 41 21.95 -20.07 -23.70
N GLY A 42 21.54 -20.57 -24.87
CA GLY A 42 20.44 -19.97 -25.65
C GLY A 42 19.04 -20.35 -25.12
N VAL A 43 18.87 -21.62 -24.74
CA VAL A 43 17.59 -22.14 -24.22
C VAL A 43 17.20 -21.46 -22.90
N LYS A 44 18.18 -21.09 -22.06
CA LYS A 44 17.93 -20.36 -20.80
C LYS A 44 17.34 -18.96 -21.00
N GLU A 45 17.71 -18.27 -22.07
CA GLU A 45 17.16 -16.95 -22.37
C GLU A 45 15.75 -17.06 -22.98
N ASP A 46 15.52 -18.03 -23.86
CA ASP A 46 14.22 -18.26 -24.49
C ASP A 46 13.17 -18.78 -23.48
N THR A 47 13.55 -19.71 -22.59
CA THR A 47 12.67 -20.21 -21.51
C THR A 47 12.31 -19.10 -20.52
N LYS A 48 13.30 -18.30 -20.08
CA LYS A 48 13.04 -17.16 -19.20
C LYS A 48 12.10 -16.12 -19.84
N ARG A 49 12.24 -15.89 -21.14
CA ARG A 49 11.37 -14.98 -21.91
C ARG A 49 9.95 -15.53 -22.09
N GLU A 50 9.81 -16.84 -22.21
CA GLU A 50 8.52 -17.52 -22.30
C GLU A 50 7.80 -17.55 -20.95
N GLU A 51 8.52 -17.81 -19.86
CA GLU A 51 8.02 -17.73 -18.48
C GLU A 51 7.54 -16.31 -18.14
N GLU A 52 8.32 -15.28 -18.45
CA GLU A 52 7.91 -13.88 -18.24
C GLU A 52 6.64 -13.52 -19.05
N ARG A 53 6.53 -14.01 -20.29
CA ARG A 53 5.32 -13.82 -21.12
C ARG A 53 4.12 -14.58 -20.55
N SER A 54 4.32 -15.76 -19.97
CA SER A 54 3.26 -16.55 -19.32
C SER A 54 2.74 -15.86 -18.05
N LEU A 55 3.63 -15.40 -17.18
CA LEU A 55 3.29 -14.65 -15.97
C LEU A 55 2.56 -13.34 -16.30
N ARG A 56 2.99 -12.62 -17.35
CA ARG A 56 2.31 -11.40 -17.81
C ARG A 56 0.93 -11.69 -18.42
N ARG A 57 0.70 -12.88 -18.98
CA ARG A 57 -0.64 -13.30 -19.46
C ARG A 57 -1.53 -13.67 -18.28
N GLU A 58 -1.02 -14.37 -17.29
CA GLU A 58 -1.73 -14.72 -16.06
C GLU A 58 -2.10 -13.48 -15.24
N GLU A 59 -1.20 -12.51 -15.11
CA GLU A 59 -1.49 -11.24 -14.43
C GLU A 59 -2.60 -10.46 -15.15
N LYS A 60 -2.57 -10.43 -16.49
CA LYS A 60 -3.64 -9.83 -17.28
C LYS A 60 -4.96 -10.56 -17.10
N GLN A 61 -4.95 -11.90 -17.08
CA GLN A 61 -6.14 -12.71 -16.84
C GLN A 61 -6.72 -12.44 -15.45
N ARG A 62 -5.88 -12.42 -14.40
CA ARG A 62 -6.29 -12.06 -13.04
C ARG A 62 -6.89 -10.66 -12.97
N LYS A 63 -6.27 -9.69 -13.64
CA LYS A 63 -6.80 -8.32 -13.69
C LYS A 63 -8.14 -8.22 -14.44
N THR A 64 -8.31 -8.99 -15.51
CA THR A 64 -9.60 -9.05 -16.22
C THR A 64 -10.67 -9.78 -15.42
N GLU A 65 -10.31 -10.83 -14.68
CA GLU A 65 -11.21 -11.56 -13.77
C GLU A 65 -11.62 -10.70 -12.58
N GLU A 66 -10.69 -9.95 -11.99
CA GLU A 66 -10.98 -9.00 -10.91
C GLU A 66 -11.91 -7.89 -11.39
N ARG A 67 -11.65 -7.31 -12.57
CA ARG A 67 -12.55 -6.32 -13.17
C ARG A 67 -13.93 -6.90 -13.45
N LYS A 68 -14.00 -8.11 -14.02
CA LYS A 68 -15.27 -8.79 -14.29
C LYS A 68 -16.02 -9.11 -13.00
N ARG A 69 -15.32 -9.47 -11.92
CA ARG A 69 -15.90 -9.72 -10.60
C ARG A 69 -16.43 -8.43 -9.97
N GLN A 70 -15.73 -7.31 -10.13
CA GLN A 70 -16.21 -5.99 -9.71
C GLN A 70 -17.47 -5.59 -10.50
N GLU A 71 -17.46 -5.77 -11.82
CA GLU A 71 -18.63 -5.53 -12.68
C GLU A 71 -19.82 -6.41 -12.28
N GLU A 72 -19.61 -7.71 -11.99
CA GLU A 72 -20.68 -8.62 -11.53
C GLU A 72 -21.19 -8.25 -10.12
N GLU A 73 -20.33 -7.78 -9.22
CA GLU A 73 -20.73 -7.27 -7.91
C GLU A 73 -21.53 -5.97 -8.02
N GLU A 74 -21.15 -5.07 -8.93
CA GLU A 74 -21.89 -3.86 -9.26
C GLU A 74 -23.26 -4.19 -9.90
N GLU A 75 -23.32 -5.09 -10.88
CA GLU A 75 -24.58 -5.55 -11.50
C GLU A 75 -25.50 -6.22 -10.46
N LYS A 76 -24.96 -7.09 -9.62
CA LYS A 76 -25.72 -7.73 -8.54
C LYS A 76 -26.21 -6.72 -7.48
N SER A 77 -25.45 -5.66 -7.24
CA SER A 77 -25.88 -4.57 -6.36
C SER A 77 -27.03 -3.76 -6.95
N PHE A 78 -27.11 -3.67 -8.28
CA PHE A 78 -28.18 -3.02 -9.02
C PHE A 78 -29.44 -3.90 -9.10
N GLU A 79 -29.28 -5.21 -9.29
CA GLU A 79 -30.37 -6.17 -9.46
C GLU A 79 -31.09 -6.51 -8.13
N MET A 80 -30.40 -6.43 -6.99
CA MET A 80 -31.00 -6.51 -5.65
C MET A 80 -31.72 -5.22 -5.20
N GLY A 81 -32.07 -4.36 -6.17
CA GLY A 81 -32.69 -3.06 -6.02
C GLY A 81 -34.20 -3.06 -5.80
N ASP A 82 -34.81 -4.10 -5.22
CA ASP A 82 -36.15 -4.00 -4.57
C ASP A 82 -36.01 -3.36 -3.17
N LYS A 83 -35.22 -2.28 -3.09
CA LYS A 83 -35.12 -1.48 -1.88
C LYS A 83 -36.27 -0.49 -1.92
N LYS A 84 -37.16 -0.58 -0.94
CA LYS A 84 -38.16 0.45 -0.63
C LYS A 84 -37.51 1.81 -0.81
N THR A 85 -37.94 2.56 -1.82
CA THR A 85 -37.40 3.90 -2.06
C THR A 85 -37.87 4.79 -0.92
N ASP A 86 -36.96 5.18 -0.06
CA ASP A 86 -37.26 6.13 1.01
C ASP A 86 -37.60 7.49 0.41
N THR A 87 -38.75 8.05 0.79
CA THR A 87 -39.15 9.41 0.41
C THR A 87 -38.76 10.39 1.51
N TYR A 88 -37.98 11.41 1.15
CA TYR A 88 -37.54 12.48 2.06
C TYR A 88 -38.19 13.80 1.66
N THR A 89 -38.57 14.61 2.65
CA THR A 89 -39.18 15.93 2.42
C THR A 89 -38.20 17.02 2.85
N ALA A 90 -37.87 17.95 1.94
CA ALA A 90 -37.06 19.13 2.24
C ALA A 90 -37.81 20.39 1.80
N THR A 91 -37.91 21.37 2.69
CA THR A 91 -38.60 22.64 2.45
C THR A 91 -37.59 23.76 2.31
N GLY A 92 -37.38 24.22 1.08
CA GLY A 92 -36.42 25.29 0.76
C GLY A 92 -35.13 24.80 0.11
N ILE A 93 -34.36 25.74 -0.44
CA ILE A 93 -33.15 25.45 -1.22
C ILE A 93 -32.04 24.90 -0.31
N ASP A 94 -31.81 25.53 0.84
CA ASP A 94 -30.75 25.13 1.76
C ASP A 94 -30.99 23.72 2.34
N GLU A 95 -32.25 23.38 2.64
CA GLU A 95 -32.62 22.04 3.10
C GLU A 95 -32.47 20.99 2.01
N CYS A 96 -32.78 21.33 0.75
CA CYS A 96 -32.59 20.44 -0.39
C CYS A 96 -31.10 20.16 -0.65
N ILE A 97 -30.25 21.19 -0.53
CA ILE A 97 -28.79 21.03 -0.63
C ILE A 97 -28.27 20.12 0.49
N ALA A 98 -28.71 20.34 1.74
CA ALA A 98 -28.33 19.51 2.87
C ALA A 98 -28.78 18.04 2.72
N LEU A 99 -29.99 17.80 2.21
CA LEU A 99 -30.49 16.46 1.92
C LEU A 99 -29.66 15.78 0.81
N MET A 100 -29.34 16.49 -0.28
CA MET A 100 -28.48 15.94 -1.33
C MET A 100 -27.08 15.65 -0.83
N GLU A 101 -26.50 16.52 -0.01
CA GLU A 101 -25.18 16.30 0.57
C GLU A 101 -25.17 15.07 1.49
N THR A 102 -26.18 14.90 2.34
CA THR A 102 -26.29 13.73 3.23
C THR A 102 -26.50 12.43 2.47
N VAL A 103 -27.29 12.42 1.40
CA VAL A 103 -27.52 11.23 0.55
C VAL A 103 -26.30 10.88 -0.30
N THR A 104 -25.56 11.88 -0.80
CA THR A 104 -24.39 11.66 -1.67
C THR A 104 -23.10 11.35 -0.90
N THR A 105 -22.99 11.82 0.35
CA THR A 105 -21.83 11.56 1.20
C THR A 105 -21.95 10.19 1.86
N THR A 106 -21.15 9.22 1.42
CA THR A 106 -21.08 7.92 2.07
C THR A 106 -20.42 8.04 3.45
N ALA A 107 -20.86 7.23 4.42
CA ALA A 107 -20.26 7.17 5.75
C ALA A 107 -18.74 6.93 5.69
N ALA A 108 -18.27 6.15 4.71
CA ALA A 108 -16.86 5.92 4.44
C ALA A 108 -16.08 7.19 4.04
N ARG A 109 -16.68 8.09 3.24
CA ARG A 109 -16.07 9.37 2.87
C ARG A 109 -15.96 10.30 4.08
N LYS A 110 -17.05 10.49 4.82
CA LYS A 110 -17.03 11.33 6.04
C LYS A 110 -16.07 10.78 7.10
N ALA A 111 -16.04 9.46 7.31
CA ALA A 111 -15.10 8.83 8.24
C ALA A 111 -13.63 8.90 7.79
N SER A 112 -13.36 9.05 6.49
CA SER A 112 -12.01 9.28 5.95
C SER A 112 -11.54 10.72 6.12
N GLU A 113 -12.47 11.67 6.21
CA GLU A 113 -12.21 13.09 6.44
C GLU A 113 -11.98 13.42 7.93
N VAL A 114 -12.43 12.54 8.83
CA VAL A 114 -12.06 12.60 10.25
C VAL A 114 -10.54 12.37 10.36
N ASP A 115 -9.77 13.45 10.50
CA ASP A 115 -8.31 13.41 10.62
C ASP A 115 -7.87 12.75 11.92
N ARG A 116 -7.57 11.46 11.82
CA ARG A 116 -7.04 10.61 12.89
C ARG A 116 -5.61 10.97 13.30
N HIS A 117 -4.89 11.81 12.54
CA HIS A 117 -3.48 12.07 12.76
C HIS A 117 -3.27 13.43 13.45
N PRO A 118 -3.05 13.46 14.76
CA PRO A 118 -2.74 14.71 15.46
C PRO A 118 -1.47 15.39 14.91
N GLU A 119 -0.51 14.60 14.41
CA GLU A 119 0.72 15.10 13.79
C GLU A 119 0.46 16.03 12.59
N ARG A 120 -0.60 15.77 11.81
CA ARG A 120 -0.97 16.61 10.66
C ARG A 120 -1.59 17.93 11.11
N ARG A 121 -2.44 17.89 12.13
CA ARG A 121 -3.10 19.07 12.72
C ARG A 121 -2.11 20.00 13.43
N VAL A 122 -1.09 19.44 14.09
CA VAL A 122 -0.07 20.22 14.83
C VAL A 122 0.62 21.25 13.93
N ARG A 123 0.91 20.92 12.66
CA ARG A 123 1.60 21.85 11.76
C ARG A 123 0.74 23.06 11.39
N ALA A 124 -0.52 22.82 11.05
CA ALA A 124 -1.46 23.89 10.70
C ALA A 124 -1.78 24.76 11.92
N ALA A 125 -2.01 24.13 13.08
CA ALA A 125 -2.29 24.84 14.31
C ALA A 125 -1.07 25.65 14.81
N TYR A 126 0.15 25.12 14.67
CA TYR A 126 1.38 25.85 14.99
C TYR A 126 1.57 27.08 14.12
N LEU A 127 1.25 27.01 12.81
CA LEU A 127 1.35 28.16 11.91
C LEU A 127 0.42 29.29 12.33
N ARG A 128 -0.84 28.97 12.62
CA ARG A 128 -1.82 29.93 13.13
C ARG A 128 -1.36 30.57 14.45
N TYR A 129 -0.84 29.75 15.37
CA TYR A 129 -0.30 30.22 16.63
C TYR A 129 0.92 31.13 16.45
N GLU A 130 1.81 30.80 15.52
CA GLU A 130 2.96 31.64 15.19
C GLU A 130 2.51 33.00 14.63
N GLU A 131 1.55 33.03 13.71
CA GLU A 131 1.03 34.29 13.13
C GLU A 131 0.40 35.21 14.17
N GLU A 132 -0.36 34.66 15.12
CA GLU A 132 -1.01 35.44 16.19
C GLU A 132 0.00 35.89 17.26
N LYS A 133 0.95 35.04 17.66
CA LYS A 133 1.88 35.32 18.78
C LYS A 133 3.16 36.03 18.39
N LEU A 134 3.65 35.87 17.16
CA LEU A 134 4.85 36.57 16.69
C LEU A 134 4.78 38.11 16.83
N PRO A 135 3.68 38.81 16.49
CA PRO A 135 3.60 40.26 16.68
C PRO A 135 3.56 40.67 18.16
N GLU A 136 2.96 39.87 19.04
CA GLU A 136 3.00 40.10 20.49
C GLU A 136 4.43 40.00 21.02
N LEU A 137 5.14 38.92 20.67
CA LEU A 137 6.54 38.71 21.09
C LEU A 137 7.49 39.80 20.57
N ARG A 138 7.25 40.32 19.35
CA ARG A 138 8.06 41.42 18.80
C ARG A 138 7.86 42.74 19.56
N LYS A 139 6.66 42.98 20.11
CA LYS A 139 6.40 44.15 20.96
C LYS A 139 7.05 44.01 22.33
N GLU A 140 6.99 42.81 22.92
CA GLU A 140 7.57 42.55 24.24
C GLU A 140 9.11 42.54 24.22
N PHE A 141 9.71 41.94 23.18
CA PHE A 141 11.16 41.77 23.09
C PHE A 141 11.70 42.25 21.75
N PRO A 142 11.72 43.56 21.44
CA PRO A 142 12.07 44.08 20.11
C PRO A 142 13.53 43.80 19.70
N SER A 143 14.42 43.50 20.65
CA SER A 143 15.86 43.27 20.37
C SER A 143 16.20 41.81 20.05
N PHE A 144 15.25 40.87 20.11
CA PHE A 144 15.53 39.45 19.91
C PHE A 144 15.71 39.07 18.44
N LYS A 145 16.60 38.11 18.19
CA LYS A 145 16.78 37.47 16.88
C LYS A 145 15.59 36.54 16.61
N TYR A 146 15.23 36.36 15.34
CA TYR A 146 14.14 35.47 14.93
C TYR A 146 14.25 34.04 15.48
N SER A 147 15.47 33.50 15.60
CA SER A 147 15.70 32.18 16.22
C SER A 147 15.28 32.11 17.69
N GLN A 148 15.41 33.22 18.43
CA GLN A 148 14.99 33.30 19.83
C GLN A 148 13.46 33.34 19.95
N TYR A 149 12.78 34.11 19.10
CA TYR A 149 11.31 34.09 19.05
C TYR A 149 10.78 32.69 18.75
N LYS A 150 11.36 31.98 17.78
CA LYS A 150 10.98 30.60 17.46
C LYS A 150 11.17 29.64 18.64
N ASN A 151 12.24 29.82 19.41
CA ASN A 151 12.47 29.02 20.62
C ASN A 151 11.45 29.31 21.72
N ILE A 152 11.05 30.58 21.91
CA ILE A 152 10.02 30.96 22.88
C ILE A 152 8.66 30.42 22.43
N LEU A 153 8.29 30.63 21.17
CA LEU A 153 7.08 30.11 20.55
C LEU A 153 6.99 28.59 20.67
N SER A 154 8.07 27.85 20.41
CA SER A 154 8.07 26.39 20.57
C SER A 154 7.84 25.95 22.03
N LYS A 155 8.41 26.69 22.99
CA LYS A 155 8.22 26.40 24.43
C LYS A 155 6.80 26.70 24.90
N THR A 156 6.23 27.81 24.46
CA THR A 156 4.86 28.21 24.82
C THR A 156 3.84 27.31 24.12
N TRP A 157 4.08 26.97 22.85
CA TRP A 157 3.26 26.06 22.06
C TRP A 157 3.09 24.68 22.70
N LYS A 158 4.18 24.09 23.22
CA LYS A 158 4.11 22.79 23.91
C LYS A 158 3.13 22.78 25.08
N LYS A 159 2.88 23.92 25.73
CA LYS A 159 1.96 24.07 26.85
C LYS A 159 0.61 24.66 26.47
N ALA A 160 0.47 25.16 25.24
CA ALA A 160 -0.74 25.84 24.81
C ALA A 160 -1.91 24.83 24.67
N PRO A 161 -3.15 25.22 25.03
CA PRO A 161 -4.33 24.38 24.81
C PRO A 161 -4.68 24.22 23.32
N GLU A 162 -4.22 25.17 22.48
CA GLU A 162 -4.37 25.16 21.03
C GLU A 162 -3.57 24.03 20.35
N ASN A 163 -2.59 23.45 21.04
CA ASN A 163 -1.83 22.33 20.51
C ASN A 163 -2.71 21.09 20.49
N PRO A 164 -3.01 20.51 19.30
CA PRO A 164 -3.85 19.32 19.21
C PRO A 164 -3.33 18.17 20.06
N MET A 165 -2.01 18.05 20.26
CA MET A 165 -1.38 17.02 21.10
C MET A 165 -1.76 17.10 22.59
N ASN A 166 -2.14 18.28 23.07
CA ASN A 166 -2.56 18.50 24.45
C ASN A 166 -4.06 18.29 24.65
N GLN A 167 -4.83 18.18 23.55
CA GLN A 167 -6.24 17.81 23.62
C GLN A 167 -6.30 16.34 24.02
N SER A 168 -7.24 15.96 24.89
CA SER A 168 -7.52 14.56 25.18
C SER A 168 -8.01 13.92 23.89
N HIS A 169 -7.09 13.39 23.08
CA HIS A 169 -7.45 12.57 21.95
C HIS A 169 -8.31 11.45 22.52
N GLY A 170 -9.52 11.31 21.94
CA GLY A 170 -10.36 10.16 22.22
C GLY A 170 -9.45 8.94 22.26
N SER A 171 -9.53 8.19 23.36
CA SER A 171 -8.64 7.06 23.62
C SER A 171 -8.46 6.25 22.34
N TYR A 172 -7.29 5.64 22.16
CA TYR A 172 -6.88 4.70 21.09
C TYR A 172 -7.91 3.59 20.71
N ARG A 173 -9.09 3.60 21.33
CA ARG A 173 -10.17 2.64 21.34
C ARG A 173 -11.41 3.03 20.51
N ASP A 174 -11.38 4.08 19.69
CA ASP A 174 -12.37 4.20 18.61
C ASP A 174 -11.82 3.38 17.44
N SER A 175 -12.29 2.14 17.30
CA SER A 175 -11.95 1.33 16.13
C SER A 175 -12.46 2.02 14.86
N ARG A 176 -11.90 1.69 13.70
CA ARG A 176 -12.41 2.23 12.42
C ARG A 176 -13.91 1.98 12.28
N GLU A 177 -14.38 0.85 12.80
CA GLU A 177 -15.77 0.44 12.86
C GLU A 177 -16.60 1.35 13.77
N ASP A 178 -16.13 1.69 14.97
CA ASP A 178 -16.84 2.60 15.88
C ASP A 178 -17.00 4.01 15.29
N VAL A 179 -15.97 4.51 14.59
CA VAL A 179 -16.04 5.81 13.90
C VAL A 179 -17.04 5.75 12.74
N LEU A 180 -17.04 4.65 11.97
CA LEU A 180 -18.00 4.46 10.89
C LEU A 180 -19.42 4.40 11.44
N GLN A 181 -19.64 3.64 12.52
CA GLN A 181 -20.94 3.51 13.16
C GLN A 181 -21.45 4.86 13.69
N ARG A 182 -20.59 5.69 14.29
CA ARG A 182 -20.99 7.03 14.76
C ARG A 182 -21.35 7.98 13.62
N VAL A 183 -20.61 7.91 12.52
CA VAL A 183 -20.89 8.72 11.32
C VAL A 183 -22.17 8.24 10.63
N GLU A 184 -22.36 6.92 10.55
CA GLU A 184 -23.56 6.29 10.00
C GLU A 184 -24.79 6.61 10.84
N SER A 185 -24.71 6.49 12.17
CA SER A 185 -25.81 6.85 13.06
C SER A 185 -26.19 8.34 12.94
N GLY A 186 -25.20 9.24 12.80
CA GLY A 186 -25.47 10.67 12.62
C GLY A 186 -26.07 11.00 11.25
N LEU A 187 -25.70 10.24 10.21
CA LEU A 187 -26.32 10.34 8.88
C LEU A 187 -27.75 9.83 8.90
N GLU A 188 -28.00 8.68 9.55
CA GLU A 188 -29.34 8.11 9.72
C GLU A 188 -30.25 9.05 10.49
N GLU A 189 -29.81 9.61 11.61
CA GLU A 189 -30.57 10.60 12.39
C GLU A 189 -30.90 11.85 11.55
N SER A 190 -29.94 12.33 10.75
CA SER A 190 -30.18 13.45 9.84
C SER A 190 -31.23 13.10 8.77
N LEU A 191 -31.13 11.91 8.18
CA LEU A 191 -32.09 11.41 7.18
C LEU A 191 -33.48 11.19 7.78
N GLU A 192 -33.57 10.70 9.01
CA GLU A 192 -34.81 10.48 9.74
C GLU A 192 -35.51 11.81 10.06
N SER A 193 -34.75 12.86 10.37
CA SER A 193 -35.29 14.23 10.53
C SER A 193 -35.99 14.75 9.26
N PHE A 194 -35.51 14.35 8.07
CA PHE A 194 -36.15 14.67 6.79
C PHE A 194 -37.37 13.78 6.47
N LYS A 195 -37.52 12.63 7.12
CA LYS A 195 -38.73 11.79 7.03
C LYS A 195 -39.84 12.30 7.95
N GLU A 196 -39.50 12.79 9.13
CA GLU A 196 -40.46 13.27 10.14
C GLU A 196 -41.02 14.66 9.87
N LYS A 197 -40.35 15.47 9.03
CA LYS A 197 -40.87 16.73 8.50
C LYS A 197 -42.09 16.47 7.60
N LYS A 198 -43.22 16.18 8.23
CA LYS A 198 -44.52 16.00 7.60
C LYS A 198 -44.93 17.36 7.02
N PRO A 199 -45.28 17.45 5.72
CA PRO A 199 -45.78 18.69 5.16
C PRO A 199 -47.06 19.08 5.91
N MET A 200 -47.11 20.32 6.41
CA MET A 200 -48.34 20.97 6.89
C MET A 200 -49.29 21.21 5.72
#